data_AF-A0A835PTR3-F1
#
_entry.id   AF-A0A835PTR3-F1
#
_cell.length_a   1.000
_cell.length_b   1.000
_cell.length_c   1.000
_cell.angle_alpha   90.00
_cell.angle_beta   90.00
_cell.angle_gamma   90.00
#
_symmetry.space_group_name_H-M   'P 1'
#
loop_
_entity.id
_entity.type
_entity.pdbx_description
1 polymer ?
#
loop_
_entity_poly.entity_id
_entity_poly.type
_entity_poly.pdbx_seq_one_letter_code
_entity_poly.pdbx_strand_id
1 'polypeptide(L)'
;MRPRLIFLDEPTSGLDSSSAFFVTQILRGLSRDGRTVIASIHQPSSEVFELFDQLYLLSSGRTVYFGKTSEAYEFFARAGFPCPSLRNPSDHFLRCINSDFDKVKASLKGSMKRRFEKSDDPLEKVTAAEATGRLIEFYRRSQHYYSARERVEEISRVKGTILDSGGSQASFLMQAYVLTKRSFVNMSRDFGYYWLRLLIYFVVTVCIGTIYLNVGTGYSSILARGACASFIFGFVTFMSIGGFPSFAEDMKSGLTTTTESLPSSSAIRYPPCHFSS
;
A
#
# COMPACT_ATOMS: atom_id res chain seq x y z
N MET A 1 -8.22 -15.34 -14.92
CA MET A 1 -9.15 -14.23 -15.24
C MET A 1 -8.36 -12.95 -15.42
N ARG A 2 -8.79 -12.04 -16.31
CA ARG A 2 -8.19 -10.71 -16.47
C ARG A 2 -9.13 -9.69 -15.81
N PRO A 3 -8.72 -8.99 -14.74
CA PRO A 3 -9.60 -8.06 -14.03
C PRO A 3 -9.97 -6.87 -14.93
N ARG A 4 -11.23 -6.44 -14.89
CA ARG A 4 -11.72 -5.25 -15.60
C ARG A 4 -11.54 -3.97 -14.79
N LEU A 5 -11.37 -4.10 -13.47
CA LEU A 5 -11.18 -3.00 -12.51
C LEU A 5 -9.91 -3.30 -11.70
N ILE A 6 -8.99 -2.35 -11.64
CA ILE A 6 -7.71 -2.48 -10.95
C ILE A 6 -7.59 -1.33 -9.96
N PHE A 7 -7.36 -1.66 -8.69
CA PHE A 7 -7.04 -0.70 -7.64
C PHE A 7 -5.56 -0.84 -7.29
N LEU A 8 -4.84 0.28 -7.23
CA LEU A 8 -3.46 0.32 -6.81
C LEU A 8 -3.31 1.35 -5.68
N ASP A 9 -2.62 0.96 -4.62
CA ASP A 9 -2.22 1.88 -3.57
C ASP A 9 -0.77 2.28 -3.79
N GLU A 10 -0.52 3.57 -3.99
CA GLU A 10 0.80 4.19 -4.17
C GLU A 10 1.78 3.43 -5.09
N PRO A 11 1.41 3.09 -6.34
CA PRO A 11 2.22 2.22 -7.21
C PRO A 11 3.56 2.83 -7.64
N THR A 12 3.78 4.11 -7.37
CA THR A 12 5.02 4.83 -7.67
C THR A 12 5.88 5.07 -6.43
N SER A 13 5.45 4.62 -5.24
CA SER A 13 6.21 4.80 -4.01
C SER A 13 7.51 3.99 -4.04
N GLY A 14 8.61 4.60 -3.59
CA GLY A 14 9.95 3.99 -3.61
C GLY A 14 10.60 3.86 -4.99
N LEU A 15 9.96 4.35 -6.07
CA LEU A 15 10.53 4.36 -7.41
C LEU A 15 11.24 5.69 -7.71
N ASP A 16 12.27 5.62 -8.56
CA ASP A 16 12.83 6.82 -9.19
C ASP A 16 11.86 7.37 -10.25
N SER A 17 12.07 8.62 -10.68
CA SER A 17 11.18 9.31 -11.60
C SER A 17 10.98 8.59 -12.93
N SER A 18 12.02 7.93 -13.46
CA SER A 18 11.95 7.23 -14.75
C SER A 18 11.12 5.95 -14.62
N SER A 19 11.35 5.17 -13.56
CA SER A 19 10.59 3.95 -13.27
C SER A 19 9.12 4.27 -12.99
N ALA A 20 8.84 5.33 -12.22
CA ALA A 20 7.48 5.79 -11.95
C ALA A 20 6.71 6.18 -13.23
N PHE A 21 7.39 6.86 -14.16
CA PHE A 21 6.83 7.19 -15.47
C PHE A 21 6.48 5.93 -16.26
N PHE A 22 7.39 4.96 -16.34
CA PHE A 22 7.17 3.71 -17.07
C PHE A 22 6.01 2.89 -16.49
N VAL A 23 5.93 2.77 -15.15
CA VAL A 23 4.81 2.11 -14.47
C VAL A 23 3.49 2.81 -14.79
N THR A 24 3.44 4.13 -14.70
CA THR A 24 2.23 4.90 -15.02
C THR A 24 1.82 4.74 -16.49
N GLN A 25 2.79 4.70 -17.41
CA GLN A 25 2.53 4.47 -18.84
C GLN A 25 1.94 3.08 -19.09
N ILE A 26 2.40 2.05 -18.39
CA ILE A 26 1.79 0.70 -18.44
C ILE A 26 0.35 0.75 -17.93
N LEU A 27 0.10 1.40 -16.78
CA LEU A 27 -1.24 1.55 -16.22
C LEU A 27 -2.18 2.28 -17.19
N ARG A 28 -1.68 3.31 -17.88
CA ARG A 28 -2.41 3.99 -18.96
C ARG A 28 -2.67 3.08 -20.15
N GLY A 29 -1.73 2.23 -20.53
CA GLY A 29 -1.95 1.20 -21.55
C GLY A 29 -3.09 0.25 -21.16
N LEU A 30 -3.10 -0.22 -19.91
CA LEU A 30 -4.19 -1.05 -19.38
C LEU A 30 -5.54 -0.33 -19.43
N SER A 31 -5.58 0.99 -19.18
CA SER A 31 -6.83 1.75 -19.27
C SER A 31 -7.35 1.85 -20.70
N ARG A 32 -6.44 2.02 -21.66
CA ARG A 32 -6.77 2.06 -23.10
C ARG A 32 -7.22 0.71 -23.66
N ASP A 33 -6.80 -0.39 -23.06
CA ASP A 33 -7.30 -1.75 -23.35
C ASP A 33 -8.74 -2.02 -22.82
N GLY A 34 -9.42 -1.01 -22.25
CA GLY A 34 -10.79 -1.13 -21.76
C GLY A 34 -10.90 -1.60 -20.31
N ARG A 35 -9.84 -1.43 -19.50
CA ARG A 35 -9.87 -1.66 -18.05
C ARG A 35 -10.03 -0.33 -17.32
N THR A 36 -10.66 -0.34 -16.16
CA THR A 36 -10.69 0.83 -15.27
C THR A 36 -9.54 0.70 -14.27
N VAL A 37 -8.67 1.69 -14.23
CA VAL A 37 -7.53 1.74 -13.30
C VAL A 37 -7.74 2.90 -12.33
N ILE A 38 -7.69 2.62 -11.03
CA ILE A 38 -7.80 3.61 -9.97
C ILE A 38 -6.54 3.47 -9.12
N ALA A 39 -5.76 4.55 -8.99
CA ALA A 39 -4.53 4.58 -8.23
C ALA A 39 -4.49 5.80 -7.31
N SER A 40 -4.01 5.62 -6.08
CA SER A 40 -3.53 6.71 -5.22
C SER A 40 -2.09 7.04 -5.60
N ILE A 41 -1.74 8.31 -5.83
CA ILE A 41 -0.38 8.71 -6.17
C ILE A 41 0.03 9.88 -5.28
N HIS A 42 1.06 9.68 -4.47
CA HIS A 42 1.63 10.69 -3.61
C HIS A 42 2.64 11.54 -4.40
N GLN A 43 2.30 12.81 -4.67
CA GLN A 43 3.19 13.81 -5.29
C GLN A 43 3.83 13.38 -6.64
N PRO A 44 3.03 13.23 -7.72
CA PRO A 44 3.57 12.86 -9.03
C PRO A 44 4.46 13.95 -9.64
N SER A 45 5.48 13.54 -10.39
CA SER A 45 6.21 14.46 -11.27
C SER A 45 5.29 15.05 -12.34
N SER A 46 5.68 16.16 -12.96
CA SER A 46 4.87 16.78 -14.03
C SER A 46 4.61 15.82 -15.19
N GLU A 47 5.62 15.04 -15.59
CA GLU A 47 5.49 14.03 -16.65
C GLU A 47 4.48 12.93 -16.30
N VAL A 48 4.49 12.45 -15.06
CA VAL A 48 3.51 11.45 -14.57
C VAL A 48 2.12 12.06 -14.50
N PHE A 49 2.01 13.30 -14.02
CA PHE A 49 0.72 14.00 -13.87
C PHE A 49 0.01 14.19 -15.22
N GLU A 50 0.74 14.45 -16.30
CA GLU A 50 0.19 14.57 -17.65
C GLU A 50 -0.41 13.27 -18.21
N LEU A 51 -0.06 12.12 -17.65
CA LEU A 51 -0.60 10.82 -18.07
C LEU A 51 -2.00 10.54 -17.53
N PHE A 52 -2.49 11.32 -16.55
CA PHE A 52 -3.76 11.05 -15.88
C PHE A 52 -4.95 11.47 -16.74
N ASP A 53 -5.89 10.54 -16.96
CA ASP A 53 -7.15 10.83 -17.67
C ASP A 53 -8.16 11.59 -16.79
N GLN A 54 -8.21 11.28 -15.50
CA GLN A 54 -9.07 11.91 -14.48
C GLN A 54 -8.25 12.18 -13.22
N LEU A 55 -8.55 13.29 -12.54
CA LEU A 55 -7.96 13.68 -11.27
C LEU A 55 -9.03 13.71 -10.19
N TYR A 56 -8.75 13.05 -9.06
CA TYR A 56 -9.58 13.09 -7.86
C TYR A 56 -8.76 13.59 -6.68
N LEU A 57 -9.08 14.80 -6.20
CA LEU A 57 -8.38 15.43 -5.08
C LEU A 57 -9.24 15.38 -3.81
N LEU A 58 -8.63 14.89 -2.74
CA LEU A 58 -9.23 14.76 -1.42
C LEU A 58 -8.45 15.56 -0.38
N SER A 59 -9.15 16.20 0.55
CA SER A 59 -8.56 16.81 1.75
C SER A 59 -9.46 16.56 2.96
N SER A 60 -8.88 15.97 4.01
CA SER A 60 -9.60 15.58 5.24
C SER A 60 -10.92 14.82 4.96
N GLY A 61 -10.90 13.87 4.03
CA GLY A 61 -12.06 13.07 3.63
C GLY A 61 -13.11 13.79 2.78
N ARG A 62 -12.86 15.04 2.35
CA ARG A 62 -13.77 15.83 1.50
C ARG A 62 -13.19 15.98 0.10
N THR A 63 -14.05 15.88 -0.91
CA THR A 63 -13.67 16.13 -2.31
C THR A 63 -13.43 17.61 -2.54
N VAL A 64 -12.22 17.92 -3.01
CA VAL A 64 -11.83 19.26 -3.45
C VAL A 64 -12.02 19.41 -4.95
N TYR A 65 -11.74 18.35 -5.73
CA TYR A 65 -11.91 18.34 -7.17
C TYR A 65 -12.11 16.91 -7.68
N PHE A 66 -12.98 16.75 -8.68
CA PHE A 66 -13.10 15.52 -9.45
C PHE A 66 -13.42 15.88 -10.91
N GLY A 67 -12.59 15.44 -11.84
CA GLY A 67 -12.79 15.74 -13.26
C GLY A 67 -11.58 15.42 -14.11
N LYS A 68 -11.55 15.92 -15.36
CA LYS A 68 -10.38 15.74 -16.24
C LYS A 68 -9.18 16.51 -15.69
N THR A 69 -8.01 15.88 -15.72
CA THR A 69 -6.75 16.50 -15.28
C THR A 69 -6.47 17.83 -16.00
N SER A 70 -6.81 17.91 -17.30
CA SER A 70 -6.63 19.13 -18.11
C SER A 70 -7.50 20.31 -17.63
N GLU A 71 -8.67 20.05 -17.05
CA GLU A 71 -9.62 21.08 -16.60
C GLU A 71 -9.28 21.57 -15.17
N ALA A 72 -8.41 20.87 -14.45
CA ALA A 72 -8.03 21.22 -13.08
C ALA A 72 -7.34 22.60 -13.00
N TYR A 73 -6.51 22.96 -13.98
CA TYR A 73 -5.83 24.26 -14.03
C TYR A 73 -6.81 25.42 -14.01
N GLU A 74 -7.83 25.35 -14.87
CA GLU A 74 -8.85 26.37 -14.99
C GLU A 74 -9.74 26.42 -13.74
N PHE A 75 -10.07 25.26 -13.18
CA PHE A 75 -10.82 25.18 -11.92
C PHE A 75 -10.12 25.92 -10.78
N PHE A 76 -8.83 25.64 -10.56
CA PHE A 76 -8.04 26.30 -9.51
C PHE A 76 -7.86 27.80 -9.79
N ALA A 77 -7.66 28.20 -11.05
CA ALA A 77 -7.58 29.61 -11.43
C ALA A 77 -8.87 30.37 -11.14
N ARG A 78 -10.04 29.82 -11.51
CA ARG A 78 -11.36 30.42 -11.25
C ARG A 78 -11.70 30.48 -9.76
N ALA A 79 -11.19 29.53 -8.96
CA ALA A 79 -11.32 29.55 -7.50
C ALA A 79 -10.40 30.59 -6.81
N GLY A 80 -9.55 31.29 -7.56
CA GLY A 80 -8.63 32.31 -7.04
C GLY A 80 -7.23 31.80 -6.69
N PHE A 81 -6.89 30.57 -7.08
CA PHE A 81 -5.61 29.90 -6.80
C PHE A 81 -4.90 29.42 -8.08
N PRO A 82 -4.62 30.31 -9.06
CA PRO A 82 -3.98 29.92 -10.32
C PRO A 82 -2.61 29.28 -10.07
N CYS A 83 -2.27 28.28 -10.88
CA CYS A 83 -0.95 27.64 -10.82
C CYS A 83 0.12 28.58 -11.42
N PRO A 84 1.25 28.82 -10.74
CA PRO A 84 2.38 29.55 -11.31
C PRO A 84 2.96 28.85 -12.55
N SER A 85 3.48 29.62 -13.51
CA SER A 85 3.95 29.13 -14.82
C SER A 85 5.18 28.21 -14.77
N LEU A 86 5.95 28.24 -13.68
CA LEU A 86 7.17 27.43 -13.50
C LEU A 86 7.06 26.44 -12.33
N ARG A 87 5.84 26.12 -11.89
CA ARG A 87 5.61 25.19 -10.78
C ARG A 87 4.91 23.94 -11.29
N ASN A 88 5.30 22.78 -10.73
CA ASN A 88 4.60 21.53 -10.95
C ASN A 88 3.14 21.68 -10.47
N PRO A 89 2.14 21.45 -11.33
CA PRO A 89 0.73 21.62 -11.00
C PRO A 89 0.26 20.68 -9.91
N SER A 90 0.77 19.45 -9.87
CA SER A 90 0.45 18.49 -8.80
C SER A 90 0.91 19.00 -7.43
N ASP A 91 2.12 19.56 -7.35
CA ASP A 91 2.66 20.17 -6.13
C ASP A 91 1.84 21.39 -5.70
N HIS A 92 1.49 22.26 -6.66
CA HIS A 92 0.66 23.44 -6.38
C HIS A 92 -0.71 23.05 -5.82
N PHE A 93 -1.39 22.08 -6.44
CA PHE A 93 -2.69 21.61 -5.96
C PHE A 93 -2.59 20.98 -4.57
N LEU A 94 -1.57 20.16 -4.31
CA LEU A 94 -1.35 19.55 -3.00
C LEU A 94 -1.08 20.60 -1.92
N ARG A 95 -0.31 21.64 -2.22
CA ARG A 95 -0.07 22.76 -1.29
C ARG A 95 -1.32 23.56 -0.98
N CYS A 96 -2.23 23.73 -1.94
CA CYS A 96 -3.51 24.40 -1.73
C CYS A 96 -4.45 23.61 -0.79
N ILE A 97 -4.34 22.27 -0.79
CA ILE A 97 -5.31 21.40 -0.09
C ILE A 97 -4.77 20.78 1.21
N ASN A 98 -3.48 20.96 1.52
CA ASN A 98 -2.84 20.39 2.69
C ASN A 98 -2.51 21.47 3.74
N SER A 99 -3.21 21.41 4.87
CA SER A 99 -3.04 22.33 6.01
C SER A 99 -1.71 22.20 6.75
N ASP A 100 -0.96 21.11 6.57
CA ASP A 100 0.34 20.93 7.23
C ASP A 100 1.40 21.91 6.73
N PHE A 101 1.26 22.41 5.49
CA PHE A 101 2.12 23.49 4.99
C PHE A 101 1.98 24.79 5.78
N ASP A 102 0.82 25.05 6.41
CA ASP A 102 0.64 26.23 7.27
C ASP A 102 1.53 26.15 8.52
N LYS A 103 1.67 24.94 9.11
CA LYS A 103 2.54 24.69 10.27
C LYS A 103 4.00 24.91 9.92
N VAL A 104 4.44 24.36 8.78
CA VAL A 104 5.82 24.50 8.29
C VAL A 104 6.15 25.97 8.02
N LYS A 105 5.24 26.71 7.39
CA LYS A 105 5.40 28.14 7.11
C LYS A 105 5.49 28.97 8.40
N ALA A 106 4.70 28.64 9.42
CA ALA A 106 4.77 29.30 10.73
C ALA A 106 6.13 29.08 11.41
N SER A 107 6.67 27.86 11.38
CA SER A 107 8.00 27.54 11.94
C SER A 107 9.15 28.21 11.17
N LEU A 108 9.05 28.31 9.84
CA LEU A 108 10.07 28.95 8.99
C LEU A 108 10.08 30.48 9.13
N LYS A 109 8.92 31.12 9.30
CA LYS A 109 8.84 32.57 9.59
C LYS A 109 9.53 32.95 10.91
N GLY A 110 9.55 32.03 11.89
CA GLY A 110 10.26 32.23 13.16
C GLY A 110 11.79 32.17 13.03
N SER A 111 12.33 31.48 12.02
CA SER A 111 13.76 31.20 11.88
C SER A 111 14.47 32.01 10.78
N MET A 112 13.76 32.51 9.75
CA MET A 112 14.37 33.26 8.64
C MET A 112 13.66 34.60 8.38
N LYS A 113 14.10 35.66 9.10
CA LYS A 113 13.60 37.03 8.91
C LYS A 113 14.23 37.79 7.73
N ARG A 114 15.13 37.19 6.94
CA ARG A 114 15.90 37.92 5.90
C ARG A 114 16.22 37.09 4.65
N ARG A 115 15.24 36.68 3.82
CA ARG A 115 15.49 36.47 2.36
C ARG A 115 14.31 36.04 1.46
N PHE A 116 13.04 36.19 1.82
CA PHE A 116 11.97 35.94 0.84
C PHE A 116 11.60 37.23 0.12
N GLU A 117 12.01 37.31 -1.15
CA GLU A 117 11.44 38.24 -2.12
C GLU A 117 9.92 38.15 -2.07
N LYS A 118 9.28 39.31 -2.21
CA LYS A 118 7.84 39.51 -2.15
C LYS A 118 7.19 38.73 -3.30
N SER A 119 6.83 37.47 -3.08
CA SER A 119 6.13 36.68 -4.08
C SER A 119 4.66 37.08 -4.08
N ASP A 120 4.11 37.43 -5.25
CA ASP A 120 2.70 37.80 -5.43
C ASP A 120 1.76 36.56 -5.45
N ASP A 121 2.21 35.43 -4.90
CA ASP A 121 1.43 34.19 -4.90
C ASP A 121 0.21 34.35 -3.97
N PRO A 122 -1.04 34.20 -4.46
CA PRO A 122 -2.25 34.33 -3.63
C PRO A 122 -2.26 33.37 -2.43
N LEU A 123 -1.60 32.22 -2.60
CA LEU A 123 -1.42 31.20 -1.56
C LEU A 123 -0.51 31.69 -0.41
N GLU A 124 0.26 32.77 -0.59
CA GLU A 124 1.05 33.33 0.50
C GLU A 124 0.22 34.15 1.50
N LYS A 125 -0.92 34.67 1.04
CA LYS A 125 -1.80 35.58 1.78
C LYS A 125 -2.93 34.86 2.54
N VAL A 126 -3.19 33.60 2.20
CA VAL A 126 -4.30 32.79 2.71
C VAL A 126 -3.75 31.50 3.31
N THR A 127 -4.37 30.98 4.37
CA THR A 127 -4.00 29.68 4.94
C THR A 127 -4.45 28.54 4.03
N ALA A 128 -3.70 27.44 3.96
CA ALA A 128 -4.10 26.27 3.19
C ALA A 128 -5.47 25.71 3.65
N ALA A 129 -5.79 25.82 4.95
CA ALA A 129 -7.12 25.47 5.46
C ALA A 129 -8.25 26.32 4.85
N GLU A 130 -8.05 27.64 4.74
CA GLU A 130 -9.02 28.55 4.14
C GLU A 130 -9.11 28.36 2.61
N ALA A 131 -7.98 28.13 1.94
CA ALA A 131 -7.94 27.80 0.52
C ALA A 131 -8.72 26.51 0.22
N THR A 132 -8.50 25.47 1.03
CA THR A 132 -9.25 24.21 0.97
C THR A 132 -10.75 24.42 1.14
N GLY A 133 -11.16 25.24 2.12
CA GLY A 133 -12.56 25.58 2.35
C GLY A 133 -13.23 26.21 1.13
N ARG A 134 -12.58 27.22 0.54
CA ARG A 134 -13.06 27.89 -0.68
C ARG A 134 -13.14 26.94 -1.87
N LEU A 135 -12.13 26.08 -2.07
CA LEU A 135 -12.11 25.10 -3.16
C LEU A 135 -13.24 24.06 -3.03
N ILE A 136 -13.51 23.57 -1.81
CA ILE A 136 -14.62 22.63 -1.57
C ILE A 136 -15.97 23.29 -1.86
N GLU A 137 -16.18 24.53 -1.42
CA GLU A 137 -17.41 25.27 -1.71
C GLU A 137 -17.58 25.53 -3.20
N PHE A 138 -16.50 25.95 -3.87
CA PHE A 138 -16.48 26.17 -5.30
C PHE A 138 -16.79 24.88 -6.08
N TYR A 139 -16.20 23.75 -5.69
CA TYR A 139 -16.47 22.45 -6.28
C TYR A 139 -17.95 22.08 -6.20
N ARG A 140 -18.58 22.23 -5.02
CA ARG A 140 -20.01 21.93 -4.81
C ARG A 140 -20.94 22.74 -5.72
N ARG A 141 -20.52 23.93 -6.15
CA ARG A 141 -21.27 24.81 -7.05
C ARG A 141 -20.86 24.66 -8.52
N SER A 142 -19.80 23.91 -8.79
CA SER A 142 -19.24 23.74 -10.13
C SER A 142 -20.00 22.70 -10.95
N GLN A 143 -19.92 22.82 -12.27
CA GLN A 143 -20.47 21.84 -13.21
C GLN A 143 -19.86 20.43 -13.03
N HIS A 144 -18.61 20.34 -12.55
CA HIS A 144 -17.95 19.06 -12.27
C HIS A 144 -18.70 18.25 -11.21
N TYR A 145 -19.17 18.90 -10.13
CA TYR A 145 -19.93 18.22 -9.09
C TYR A 145 -21.28 17.70 -9.59
N TYR A 146 -22.02 18.52 -10.34
CA TYR A 146 -23.31 18.11 -10.90
C TYR A 146 -23.16 16.96 -11.90
N SER A 147 -22.22 17.07 -12.85
CA SER A 147 -21.98 16.02 -13.84
C SER A 147 -21.48 14.71 -13.23
N ALA A 148 -20.63 14.78 -12.19
CA ALA A 148 -20.20 13.59 -11.46
C ALA A 148 -21.38 12.92 -10.74
N ARG A 149 -22.24 13.69 -10.07
CA ARG A 149 -23.43 13.16 -9.38
C ARG A 149 -24.45 12.56 -10.35
N GLU A 150 -24.69 13.23 -11.46
CA GLU A 150 -25.59 12.76 -12.52
C GLU A 150 -25.11 11.41 -13.08
N ARG A 151 -23.81 11.29 -13.40
CA ARG A 151 -23.24 10.01 -13.85
C ARG A 151 -23.37 8.90 -12.81
N VAL A 152 -23.12 9.21 -11.53
CA VAL A 152 -23.28 8.21 -10.46
C VAL A 152 -24.74 7.78 -10.35
N GLU A 153 -25.68 8.70 -10.46
CA GLU A 153 -27.10 8.40 -10.45
C GLU A 153 -27.53 7.56 -11.67
N GLU A 154 -27.05 7.90 -12.87
CA GLU A 154 -27.29 7.14 -14.09
C GLU A 154 -26.74 5.71 -13.97
N ILE A 155 -25.50 5.55 -13.49
CA ILE A 155 -24.87 4.24 -13.26
C ILE A 155 -25.64 3.44 -12.20
N SER A 156 -26.20 4.09 -11.18
CA SER A 156 -27.00 3.40 -10.14
C SER A 156 -28.35 2.89 -10.65
N ARG A 157 -28.91 3.54 -11.68
CA ARG A 157 -30.14 3.10 -12.35
C ARG A 157 -29.89 1.94 -13.30
N VAL A 158 -28.70 1.88 -13.91
CA VAL A 158 -28.28 0.74 -14.72
C VAL A 158 -27.95 -0.41 -13.77
N LYS A 159 -28.76 -1.48 -13.82
CA LYS A 159 -28.46 -2.74 -13.13
C LYS A 159 -27.21 -3.35 -13.79
N GLY A 160 -26.04 -2.96 -13.32
CA GLY A 160 -24.76 -3.30 -13.93
C GLY A 160 -24.60 -4.82 -14.10
N THR A 161 -23.87 -5.23 -15.14
CA THR A 161 -23.37 -6.60 -15.23
C THR A 161 -22.62 -6.93 -13.95
N ILE A 162 -23.03 -7.99 -13.24
CA ILE A 162 -22.33 -8.49 -12.06
C ILE A 162 -20.85 -8.58 -12.43
N LEU A 163 -20.00 -7.79 -11.77
CA LEU A 163 -18.57 -8.02 -11.80
C LEU A 163 -18.41 -9.37 -11.13
N ASP A 164 -18.23 -10.42 -11.94
CA ASP A 164 -17.79 -11.73 -11.47
C ASP A 164 -16.40 -11.51 -10.86
N SER A 165 -16.38 -11.08 -9.59
CA SER A 165 -15.28 -11.27 -8.68
C SER A 165 -15.32 -12.76 -8.33
N GLY A 166 -15.07 -13.58 -9.35
CA GLY A 166 -14.88 -15.01 -9.20
C GLY A 166 -13.70 -15.15 -8.27
N GLY A 167 -13.97 -15.50 -7.01
CA GLY A 167 -12.94 -15.94 -6.08
C GLY A 167 -12.13 -17.08 -6.68
N SER A 168 -11.09 -17.51 -5.97
CA SER A 168 -10.18 -18.56 -6.44
C SER A 168 -10.95 -19.74 -7.05
N GLN A 169 -10.84 -19.91 -8.36
CA GLN A 169 -11.42 -21.02 -9.13
C GLN A 169 -10.71 -22.35 -8.83
N ALA A 170 -9.67 -22.34 -7.97
CA ALA A 170 -8.90 -23.51 -7.62
C ALA A 170 -9.50 -24.23 -6.40
N SER A 171 -9.59 -25.56 -6.47
CA SER A 171 -9.98 -26.38 -5.33
C SER A 171 -9.00 -26.23 -4.16
N PHE A 172 -9.49 -26.48 -2.94
CA PHE A 172 -8.66 -26.41 -1.73
C PHE A 172 -7.38 -27.26 -1.85
N LEU A 173 -7.47 -28.47 -2.41
CA LEU A 173 -6.32 -29.34 -2.63
C LEU A 173 -5.32 -28.78 -3.63
N MET A 174 -5.81 -28.13 -4.70
CA MET A 174 -4.94 -27.48 -5.67
C MET A 174 -4.22 -26.29 -5.04
N GLN A 175 -4.93 -25.48 -4.25
CA GLN A 175 -4.33 -24.37 -3.51
C GLN A 175 -3.27 -24.88 -2.52
N ALA A 176 -3.59 -25.92 -1.74
CA ALA A 176 -2.65 -26.54 -0.81
C ALA A 176 -1.40 -27.08 -1.54
N TYR A 177 -1.57 -27.84 -2.62
CA TYR A 177 -0.45 -28.36 -3.40
C TYR A 177 0.43 -27.25 -3.99
N VAL A 178 -0.16 -26.21 -4.57
CA VAL A 178 0.58 -25.09 -5.16
C VAL A 178 1.32 -24.30 -4.09
N LEU A 179 0.68 -24.03 -2.95
CA LEU A 179 1.30 -23.32 -1.83
C LEU A 179 2.45 -24.14 -1.22
N THR A 180 2.27 -25.46 -1.02
CA THR A 180 3.32 -26.35 -0.55
C THR A 180 4.48 -26.42 -1.55
N LYS A 181 4.20 -26.55 -2.85
CA LYS A 181 5.24 -26.56 -3.88
C LYS A 181 6.02 -25.25 -3.92
N ARG A 182 5.34 -24.10 -3.82
CA ARG A 182 5.97 -22.78 -3.76
C ARG A 182 6.85 -22.63 -2.52
N SER A 183 6.33 -23.04 -1.36
CA SER A 183 7.07 -23.03 -0.09
C SER A 183 8.30 -23.93 -0.16
N PHE A 184 8.18 -25.14 -0.74
CA PHE A 184 9.31 -26.05 -0.92
C PHE A 184 10.40 -25.46 -1.83
N VAL A 185 10.02 -24.84 -2.95
CA VAL A 185 10.97 -24.17 -3.84
C VAL A 185 11.65 -23.00 -3.13
N ASN A 186 10.91 -22.18 -2.38
CA ASN A 186 11.48 -21.08 -1.60
C ASN A 186 12.52 -21.61 -0.58
N MET A 187 12.11 -22.59 0.23
CA MET A 187 12.95 -23.22 1.24
C MET A 187 14.19 -23.90 0.66
N SER A 188 14.10 -24.48 -0.54
CA SER A 188 15.24 -25.10 -1.22
C SER A 188 16.27 -24.09 -1.75
N ARG A 189 15.84 -22.85 -2.05
CA ARG A 189 16.70 -21.78 -2.57
C ARG A 189 17.40 -21.01 -1.45
N ASP A 190 16.80 -20.96 -0.27
CA ASP A 190 17.42 -20.43 0.96
C ASP A 190 18.39 -21.46 1.57
N PHE A 191 19.50 -21.69 0.85
CA PHE A 191 20.45 -22.77 1.16
C PHE A 191 21.03 -22.64 2.57
N GLY A 192 21.34 -21.42 3.01
CA GLY A 192 22.12 -21.19 4.23
C GLY A 192 21.46 -21.76 5.50
N TYR A 193 20.22 -21.38 5.78
CA TYR A 193 19.58 -21.68 7.06
C TYR A 193 19.11 -23.15 7.16
N TYR A 194 18.43 -23.65 6.13
CA TYR A 194 17.83 -25.00 6.17
C TYR A 194 18.87 -26.12 6.00
N TRP A 195 19.88 -25.93 5.13
CA TRP A 195 20.92 -26.95 4.95
C TRP A 195 21.90 -27.01 6.11
N LEU A 196 22.24 -25.87 6.71
CA LEU A 196 23.03 -25.85 7.95
C LEU A 196 22.32 -26.65 9.04
N ARG A 197 21.01 -26.48 9.16
CA ARG A 197 20.20 -27.25 10.11
C ARG A 197 20.21 -28.74 9.81
N LEU A 198 20.05 -29.14 8.54
CA LEU A 198 20.15 -30.54 8.10
C LEU A 198 21.51 -31.16 8.43
N LEU A 199 22.60 -30.42 8.21
CA LEU A 199 23.95 -30.85 8.54
C LEU A 199 24.13 -31.02 10.06
N ILE A 200 23.65 -30.08 10.86
CA ILE A 200 23.68 -30.16 12.33
C ILE A 200 22.90 -31.39 12.81
N TYR A 201 21.73 -31.68 12.24
CA TYR A 201 20.98 -32.90 12.55
C TYR A 201 21.79 -34.16 12.24
N PHE A 202 22.39 -34.24 11.05
CA PHE A 202 23.21 -35.39 10.66
C PHE A 202 24.38 -35.60 11.63
N VAL A 203 25.14 -34.55 11.95
CA VAL A 203 26.28 -34.62 12.87
C VAL A 203 25.84 -35.06 14.27
N VAL A 204 24.78 -34.46 14.81
CA VAL A 204 24.27 -34.81 16.15
C VAL A 204 23.75 -36.25 16.19
N THR A 205 23.03 -36.71 15.17
CA THR A 205 22.55 -38.10 15.09
C THR A 205 23.71 -39.09 15.05
N VAL A 206 24.78 -38.80 14.28
CA VAL A 206 25.98 -39.64 14.26
C VAL A 206 26.67 -39.64 15.63
N CYS A 207 26.85 -38.48 16.26
CA CYS A 207 27.45 -38.38 17.60
C CYS A 207 26.67 -39.18 18.65
N ILE A 208 25.35 -39.00 18.75
CA ILE A 208 24.51 -39.78 19.68
C ILE A 208 24.61 -41.28 19.35
N GLY A 209 24.51 -41.64 18.06
CA GLY A 209 24.59 -43.03 17.61
C GLY A 209 25.91 -43.69 17.98
N THR A 210 27.02 -42.97 17.90
CA THR A 210 28.35 -43.46 18.31
C THR A 210 28.52 -43.56 19.82
N ILE A 211 28.04 -42.58 20.60
CA ILE A 211 28.17 -42.55 22.07
C ILE A 211 27.38 -43.69 22.72
N TYR A 212 26.18 -43.97 22.20
CA TYR A 212 25.29 -45.01 22.74
C TYR A 212 25.36 -46.32 21.95
N LEU A 213 26.40 -46.49 21.12
CA LEU A 213 26.61 -47.73 20.40
C LEU A 213 26.90 -48.86 21.40
N ASN A 214 26.12 -49.93 21.33
CA ASN A 214 26.30 -51.13 22.15
C ASN A 214 26.16 -50.92 23.68
N VAL A 215 25.21 -50.07 24.09
CA VAL A 215 24.73 -50.03 25.48
C VAL A 215 24.13 -51.39 25.82
N GLY A 216 24.84 -52.16 26.65
CA GLY A 216 24.48 -53.52 27.05
C GLY A 216 23.11 -53.67 27.74
N THR A 217 22.89 -54.77 28.43
CA THR A 217 21.57 -55.12 29.05
C THR A 217 21.56 -55.00 30.58
N GLY A 218 22.57 -54.36 31.18
CA GLY A 218 22.68 -54.21 32.63
C GLY A 218 21.81 -53.10 33.22
N TYR A 219 21.75 -53.00 34.55
CA TYR A 219 21.02 -51.94 35.25
C TYR A 219 21.50 -50.52 34.90
N SER A 220 22.81 -50.33 34.73
CA SER A 220 23.41 -49.07 34.26
C SER A 220 23.01 -48.72 32.82
N SER A 221 22.70 -49.73 32.00
CA SER A 221 22.27 -49.55 30.60
C SER A 221 20.86 -48.98 30.50
N ILE A 222 20.00 -49.22 31.48
CA ILE A 222 18.65 -48.63 31.54
C ILE A 222 18.73 -47.11 31.74
N LEU A 223 19.60 -46.65 32.64
CA LEU A 223 19.85 -45.22 32.87
C LEU A 223 20.43 -44.55 31.62
N ALA A 224 21.39 -45.20 30.95
CA ALA A 224 21.99 -44.67 29.71
C ALA A 224 20.95 -44.52 28.59
N ARG A 225 20.02 -45.47 28.45
CA ARG A 225 18.90 -45.38 27.49
C ARG A 225 17.96 -44.22 27.82
N GLY A 226 17.65 -44.01 29.10
CA GLY A 226 16.84 -42.87 29.57
C GLY A 226 17.51 -41.52 29.30
N ALA A 227 18.83 -41.42 29.47
CA ALA A 227 19.61 -40.23 29.14
C ALA A 227 19.61 -39.95 27.63
N CYS A 228 19.77 -40.98 26.80
CA CYS A 228 19.69 -40.87 25.34
C CYS A 228 18.31 -40.35 24.87
N ALA A 229 17.22 -40.92 25.39
CA ALA A 229 15.86 -40.49 25.07
C ALA A 229 15.60 -39.02 25.47
N SER A 230 16.05 -38.64 26.67
CA SER A 230 15.95 -37.26 27.17
C SER A 230 16.72 -36.27 26.29
N PHE A 231 17.92 -36.65 25.83
CA PHE A 231 18.72 -35.82 24.95
C PHE A 231 18.05 -35.61 23.58
N ILE A 232 17.54 -36.69 22.97
CA ILE A 232 16.82 -36.60 21.68
C ILE A 232 15.60 -35.68 21.81
N PHE A 233 14.79 -35.85 22.86
CA PHE A 233 13.60 -35.03 23.08
C PHE A 233 13.94 -33.55 23.28
N GLY A 234 14.94 -33.25 24.13
CA GLY A 234 15.40 -31.89 24.38
C GLY A 234 15.97 -31.23 23.12
N PHE A 235 16.78 -31.97 22.35
CA PHE A 235 17.39 -31.47 21.13
C PHE A 235 16.36 -31.18 20.03
N VAL A 236 15.39 -32.08 19.80
CA VAL A 236 14.30 -31.86 18.85
C VAL A 236 13.46 -30.64 19.24
N THR A 237 13.17 -30.48 20.54
CA THR A 237 12.40 -29.34 21.05
C THR A 237 13.13 -28.02 20.84
N PHE A 238 14.40 -27.93 21.27
CA PHE A 238 15.22 -26.72 21.11
C PHE A 238 15.37 -26.34 19.64
N MET A 239 15.67 -27.34 18.80
CA MET A 239 15.80 -27.10 17.37
C MET A 239 14.48 -26.61 16.80
N SER A 240 13.32 -27.21 17.13
CA SER A 240 12.01 -26.79 16.62
C SER A 240 11.73 -25.31 16.87
N ILE A 241 12.06 -24.81 18.07
CA ILE A 241 11.94 -23.39 18.44
C ILE A 241 12.84 -22.50 17.56
N GLY A 242 14.04 -22.97 17.23
CA GLY A 242 14.98 -22.23 16.38
C GLY A 242 14.47 -21.92 14.98
N GLY A 243 13.47 -22.66 14.47
CA GLY A 243 12.83 -22.45 13.16
C GLY A 243 11.76 -21.36 13.12
N PHE A 244 11.28 -20.93 14.29
CA PHE A 244 10.18 -19.97 14.41
C PHE A 244 10.53 -18.55 13.91
N PRO A 245 11.74 -18.00 14.12
CA PRO A 245 12.09 -16.67 13.63
C PRO A 245 11.97 -16.50 12.11
N SER A 246 12.38 -17.49 11.32
CA SER A 246 12.25 -17.47 9.86
C SER A 246 10.78 -17.48 9.42
N PHE A 247 9.93 -18.26 10.09
CA PHE A 247 8.49 -18.24 9.84
C PHE A 247 7.86 -16.90 10.23
N ALA A 248 8.29 -16.30 11.34
CA ALA A 248 7.84 -14.99 11.77
C ALA A 248 8.26 -13.88 10.80
N GLU A 249 9.43 -13.98 10.18
CA GLU A 249 9.92 -13.05 9.15
C GLU A 249 9.11 -13.15 7.86
N ASP A 250 8.76 -14.36 7.41
CA ASP A 250 7.85 -14.60 6.29
C ASP A 250 6.43 -14.07 6.57
N MET A 251 5.92 -14.29 7.79
CA MET A 251 4.63 -13.73 8.21
C MET A 251 4.69 -12.21 8.25
N LYS A 252 5.79 -11.62 8.74
CA LYS A 252 5.96 -10.18 8.81
C LYS A 252 6.03 -9.57 7.42
N SER A 253 6.80 -10.14 6.51
CA SER A 253 6.88 -9.66 5.12
C SER A 253 5.54 -9.79 4.40
N GLY A 254 4.81 -10.90 4.58
CA GLY A 254 3.44 -11.05 4.06
C GLY A 254 2.43 -10.07 4.69
N LEU A 255 2.52 -9.82 6.00
CA LEU A 255 1.71 -8.78 6.65
C LEU A 255 2.08 -7.41 6.12
N THR A 256 3.36 -7.09 5.91
CA THR A 256 3.80 -5.78 5.41
C THR A 256 3.18 -5.50 4.03
N THR A 257 3.19 -6.49 3.13
CA THR A 257 2.51 -6.40 1.82
C THR A 257 1.00 -6.25 1.93
N THR A 258 0.37 -6.75 3.00
CA THR A 258 -1.08 -6.67 3.21
C THR A 258 -1.48 -5.38 3.95
N THR A 259 -0.65 -4.90 4.89
CA THR A 259 -0.90 -3.68 5.66
C THR A 259 -0.58 -2.40 4.88
N GLU A 260 0.35 -2.44 3.92
CA GLU A 260 0.53 -1.33 2.96
C GLU A 260 -0.65 -1.21 1.98
N SER A 261 -1.52 -2.23 1.85
CA SER A 261 -2.75 -2.16 1.03
C SER A 261 -4.01 -1.74 1.80
N LEU A 262 -3.87 -1.41 3.10
CA LEU A 262 -4.95 -0.93 3.95
C LEU A 262 -4.43 0.17 4.89
N PRO A 263 -4.51 1.46 4.52
CA PRO A 263 -4.33 2.49 5.52
C PRO A 263 -5.51 2.40 6.51
N SER A 264 -5.14 2.26 7.78
CA SER A 264 -5.93 2.47 9.00
C SER A 264 -7.32 3.07 8.74
N SER A 265 -8.34 2.22 8.75
CA SER A 265 -9.74 2.62 8.81
C SER A 265 -10.04 3.23 10.18
N SER A 266 -9.64 4.50 10.38
CA SER A 266 -10.26 5.35 11.40
C SER A 266 -11.73 5.52 11.01
N ALA A 267 -12.60 4.89 11.79
CA ALA A 267 -14.04 4.84 11.63
C ALA A 267 -14.65 6.21 11.24
N ILE A 268 -15.03 6.35 9.96
CA ILE A 268 -15.94 7.39 9.51
C ILE A 268 -17.35 6.93 9.90
N ARG A 269 -17.76 7.29 11.12
CA ARG A 269 -19.16 7.22 11.56
C ARG A 269 -19.91 8.36 10.88
N TYR A 270 -20.69 8.06 9.85
CA TYR A 270 -21.66 9.03 9.29
C TYR A 270 -22.76 9.27 10.33
N PRO A 271 -23.15 10.53 10.63
CA PRO A 271 -24.36 10.79 11.40
C PRO A 271 -25.61 10.50 10.54
N PRO A 272 -26.73 10.06 11.14
CA PRO A 272 -27.96 9.77 10.41
C PRO A 272 -28.59 11.08 9.90
N CYS A 273 -28.95 11.10 8.62
CA CYS A 273 -29.78 12.15 8.05
C CYS A 273 -31.19 12.09 8.66
N HIS A 274 -31.53 13.07 9.49
CA HIS A 274 -32.92 13.36 9.80
C HIS A 274 -33.56 14.02 8.57
N PHE A 275 -34.41 13.27 7.89
CA PHE A 275 -35.47 13.82 7.05
C PHE A 275 -36.53 14.43 7.98
N SER A 276 -36.73 15.74 7.89
CA SER A 276 -37.97 16.37 8.34
C SER A 276 -38.77 16.75 7.11
N SER A 277 -40.00 16.24 7.08
CA SER A 277 -41.08 16.53 6.15
C SER A 277 -41.45 18.00 6.09
#